data_AF-A0A7C2UVX7-F1
#
_entry.id   AF-A0A7C2UVX7-F1
#
_cell.length_a   1.000
_cell.length_b   1.000
_cell.length_c   1.000
_cell.angle_alpha   90.00
_cell.angle_beta   90.00
_cell.angle_gamma   90.00
#
_symmetry.space_group_name_H-M   'P 1'
#
loop_
_entity.id
_entity.type
_entity.pdbx_description
1 polymer ?
#
loop_
_entity_poly.entity_id
_entity_poly.type
_entity_poly.pdbx_seq_one_letter_code
_entity_poly.pdbx_strand_id
1 'polypeptide(L)'
;MIAPQWWFDLKQYAERLQRYSDEELLDIYFHIHPIRYRAHYLCVLRELRRRGVKPQVAHRPFAGVAWDLPQWVGALGGLGRSRAASRVVFGLLTLALSASLTGLGLAPIGLATLLMRYIDPFSALALIMGAVWAWGLGAWLTYKAGARGGWTLLAALGSSAAFWAFLWTRAFARIVDALHQPLGGGGGWGF
;
A
#
# COMPACT_ATOMS: atom_id res chain seq x y z
N MET A 1 -13.91 -33.13 7.14
CA MET A 1 -13.45 -33.66 8.44
C MET A 1 -14.48 -33.29 9.50
N ILE A 2 -15.01 -34.28 10.21
CA ILE A 2 -15.91 -34.05 11.36
C ILE A 2 -15.03 -33.57 12.51
N ALA A 3 -15.31 -32.39 13.06
CA ALA A 3 -14.57 -31.90 14.21
C ALA A 3 -14.84 -32.84 15.41
N PRO A 4 -13.81 -33.34 16.08
CA PRO A 4 -13.99 -34.26 17.20
C PRO A 4 -14.71 -33.57 18.37
N GLN A 5 -15.44 -34.33 19.19
CA GLN A 5 -16.35 -33.77 20.22
C GLN A 5 -15.68 -32.78 21.19
N TRP A 6 -14.41 -33.01 21.55
CA TRP A 6 -13.61 -32.12 22.41
C TRP A 6 -13.33 -30.74 21.80
N TRP A 7 -13.52 -30.57 20.48
CA TRP A 7 -13.40 -29.27 19.82
C TRP A 7 -14.50 -28.31 20.29
N PHE A 8 -15.70 -28.79 20.61
CA PHE A 8 -16.81 -27.92 20.99
C PHE A 8 -16.74 -27.46 22.45
N ASP A 9 -15.98 -28.17 23.30
CA ASP A 9 -15.73 -27.79 24.69
C ASP A 9 -14.41 -27.00 24.80
N LEU A 10 -14.52 -25.69 25.04
CA LEU A 10 -13.37 -24.78 25.17
C LEU A 10 -12.43 -25.15 26.33
N LYS A 11 -12.94 -25.78 27.40
CA LYS A 11 -12.11 -26.18 28.54
C LYS A 11 -11.21 -27.35 28.15
N GLN A 12 -11.80 -28.38 27.55
CA GLN A 12 -11.05 -29.54 27.04
C GLN A 12 -10.09 -29.14 25.91
N TYR A 13 -10.51 -28.22 25.05
CA TYR A 13 -9.65 -27.64 24.03
C TYR A 13 -8.41 -26.97 24.63
N ALA A 14 -8.59 -26.12 25.65
CA ALA A 14 -7.49 -25.43 26.32
C ALA A 14 -6.55 -26.40 27.05
N GLU A 15 -7.09 -27.43 27.72
CA GLU A 15 -6.28 -28.47 28.38
C GLU A 15 -5.45 -29.28 27.38
N ARG A 16 -5.97 -29.53 26.18
CA ARG A 16 -5.21 -30.19 25.10
C ARG A 16 -4.13 -29.31 24.52
N LEU A 17 -4.39 -28.02 24.33
CA LEU A 17 -3.37 -27.08 23.84
C LEU A 17 -2.09 -27.09 24.71
N GLN A 18 -2.23 -27.34 26.02
CA GLN A 18 -1.09 -27.44 26.92
C GLN A 18 -0.18 -28.64 26.65
N ARG A 19 -0.66 -29.66 25.95
CA ARG A 19 0.10 -30.88 25.62
C ARG A 19 0.80 -30.80 24.27
N TYR A 20 0.40 -29.87 23.41
CA TYR A 20 1.06 -29.68 22.11
C TYR A 20 2.43 -29.04 22.29
N SER A 21 3.34 -29.36 21.38
CA SER A 21 4.61 -28.67 21.20
C SER A 21 4.41 -27.24 20.70
N ASP A 22 5.44 -26.42 20.82
CA ASP A 22 5.38 -25.02 20.35
C ASP A 22 5.19 -24.93 18.83
N GLU A 23 5.75 -25.87 18.07
CA GLU A 23 5.58 -25.96 16.61
C GLU A 23 4.13 -26.29 16.23
N GLU A 24 3.52 -27.27 16.90
CA GLU A 24 2.11 -27.63 16.68
C GLU A 24 1.16 -26.48 17.07
N LEU A 25 1.46 -25.77 18.16
CA LEU A 25 0.70 -24.59 18.57
C LEU A 25 0.79 -23.45 17.54
N LEU A 26 1.97 -23.24 16.96
CA LEU A 26 2.16 -22.27 15.87
C LEU A 26 1.42 -22.70 14.61
N ASP A 27 1.46 -23.99 14.26
CA ASP A 27 0.72 -24.52 13.12
C ASP A 27 -0.81 -24.32 13.28
N ILE A 28 -1.35 -24.65 14.46
CA ILE A 28 -2.76 -24.39 14.78
C ILE A 28 -3.06 -22.89 14.73
N TYR A 29 -2.19 -22.05 15.30
CA TYR A 29 -2.34 -20.59 15.28
C TYR A 29 -2.41 -20.05 13.86
N PHE A 30 -1.59 -20.58 12.94
CA PHE A 30 -1.62 -20.17 11.55
C PHE A 30 -2.83 -20.71 10.80
N HIS A 31 -3.33 -21.91 11.10
CA HIS A 31 -4.40 -22.53 10.31
C HIS A 31 -5.82 -22.27 10.83
N ILE A 32 -5.99 -21.84 12.08
CA ILE A 32 -7.30 -21.56 12.64
C ILE A 32 -7.87 -20.23 12.11
N HIS A 33 -9.14 -20.24 11.69
CA HIS A 33 -9.79 -19.04 11.16
C HIS A 33 -10.18 -18.08 12.30
N PRO A 34 -9.60 -16.87 12.40
CA PRO A 34 -9.73 -16.02 13.59
C PRO A 34 -11.14 -15.44 13.79
N ILE A 35 -11.89 -15.21 12.72
CA ILE A 35 -13.27 -14.68 12.79
C ILE A 35 -14.28 -15.80 13.10
N ARG A 36 -14.24 -16.89 12.34
CA ARG A 36 -15.18 -18.02 12.48
C ARG A 36 -15.03 -18.79 13.79
N TYR A 37 -13.81 -18.90 14.32
CA TYR A 37 -13.49 -19.65 15.54
C TYR A 37 -12.76 -18.78 16.57
N ARG A 38 -13.33 -17.59 16.85
CA ARG A 38 -12.71 -16.58 17.71
C ARG A 38 -12.33 -17.11 19.10
N ALA A 39 -13.21 -17.89 19.74
CA ALA A 39 -12.96 -18.41 21.09
C ALA A 39 -11.75 -19.36 21.13
N HIS A 40 -11.68 -20.30 20.19
CA HIS A 40 -10.56 -21.23 20.02
C HIS A 40 -9.27 -20.51 19.69
N TYR A 41 -9.32 -19.51 18.80
CA TYR A 41 -8.17 -18.68 18.46
C TYR A 41 -7.60 -17.95 19.68
N LEU A 42 -8.46 -17.43 20.56
CA LEU A 42 -8.04 -16.79 21.80
C LEU A 42 -7.40 -17.78 22.79
N CYS A 43 -7.86 -19.04 22.84
CA CYS A 43 -7.23 -20.08 23.64
C CYS A 43 -5.80 -20.39 23.17
N VAL A 44 -5.59 -20.51 21.85
CA VAL A 44 -4.27 -20.71 21.25
C VAL A 44 -3.34 -19.53 21.56
N LEU A 45 -3.84 -18.30 21.38
CA LEU A 45 -3.10 -17.09 21.73
C LEU A 45 -2.72 -17.01 23.21
N ARG A 46 -3.63 -17.41 24.10
CA ARG A 46 -3.39 -17.43 25.55
C ARG A 46 -2.29 -18.42 25.91
N GLU A 47 -2.30 -19.60 25.31
CA GLU A 47 -1.29 -20.63 25.57
C GLU A 47 0.08 -20.24 25.01
N LEU A 48 0.15 -19.72 23.79
CA LEU A 48 1.40 -19.17 23.23
C LEU A 48 1.99 -18.07 24.12
N ARG A 49 1.14 -17.16 24.60
CA ARG A 49 1.55 -16.10 25.53
C ARG A 49 2.05 -16.66 26.87
N ARG A 50 1.39 -17.69 27.41
CA ARG A 50 1.81 -18.38 28.65
C ARG A 50 3.22 -18.97 28.51
N ARG A 51 3.55 -19.49 27.33
CA ARG A 51 4.87 -20.08 27.02
C ARG A 51 5.93 -19.05 26.65
N GLY A 52 5.61 -17.76 26.65
CA GLY A 52 6.52 -16.71 26.22
C GLY A 52 6.81 -16.70 24.71
N VAL A 53 6.17 -17.58 23.95
CA VAL A 53 6.21 -17.59 22.48
C VAL A 53 5.39 -16.39 22.03
N LYS A 54 6.07 -15.38 21.48
CA LYS A 54 5.38 -14.29 20.80
C LYS A 54 4.99 -14.82 19.44
N PRO A 55 3.70 -15.16 19.18
CA PRO A 55 3.29 -15.44 17.83
C PRO A 55 3.67 -14.20 17.04
N GLN A 56 4.55 -14.38 16.05
CA GLN A 56 4.67 -13.37 15.03
C GLN A 56 3.25 -13.24 14.50
N VAL A 57 2.64 -12.06 14.68
CA VAL A 57 1.43 -11.73 13.95
C VAL A 57 1.89 -11.88 12.52
N ALA A 58 1.59 -13.01 11.89
CA ALA A 58 1.62 -13.08 10.45
C ALA A 58 0.59 -12.01 10.07
N HIS A 59 1.10 -10.80 9.81
CA HIS A 59 0.59 -10.01 8.73
C HIS A 59 0.62 -10.97 7.55
N ARG A 60 -0.45 -11.75 7.41
CA ARG A 60 -0.72 -12.43 6.17
C ARG A 60 -0.84 -11.26 5.21
N PRO A 61 0.07 -11.12 4.22
CA PRO A 61 -0.19 -10.20 3.14
C PRO A 61 -1.61 -10.50 2.67
N PHE A 62 -2.43 -9.46 2.49
CA PHE A 62 -3.77 -9.63 1.93
C PHE A 62 -3.65 -10.57 0.73
N ALA A 63 -4.47 -11.63 0.68
CA ALA A 63 -4.40 -12.58 -0.43
C ALA A 63 -4.45 -11.80 -1.76
N GLY A 64 -3.35 -11.81 -2.51
CA GLY A 64 -3.18 -11.06 -3.76
C GLY A 64 -2.34 -9.77 -3.70
N VAL A 65 -1.81 -9.35 -2.55
CA VAL A 65 -0.95 -8.15 -2.42
C VAL A 65 0.50 -8.57 -2.20
N ALA A 66 1.30 -8.61 -3.27
CA ALA A 66 2.72 -8.94 -3.22
C ALA A 66 3.63 -7.84 -2.62
N TRP A 67 3.03 -6.73 -2.15
CA TRP A 67 3.73 -5.50 -1.78
C TRP A 67 3.27 -5.03 -0.39
N ASP A 68 3.91 -5.54 0.68
CA ASP A 68 3.62 -5.16 2.07
C ASP A 68 4.81 -4.41 2.68
N LEU A 69 4.71 -3.08 2.77
CA LEU A 69 5.77 -2.20 3.28
C LEU A 69 6.30 -2.61 4.68
N PRO A 70 5.44 -2.97 5.65
CA PRO A 70 5.86 -3.48 6.95
C PRO A 70 6.74 -4.73 6.86
N GLN A 71 6.43 -5.64 5.94
CA GLN A 71 7.23 -6.84 5.71
C GLN A 71 8.61 -6.51 5.15
N TRP A 72 8.70 -5.54 4.24
CA TRP A 72 9.97 -5.08 3.66
C TRP A 72 10.87 -4.44 4.72
N VAL A 73 10.29 -3.62 5.61
CA VAL A 73 11.01 -3.06 6.76
C VAL A 73 11.44 -4.14 7.75
N GLY A 74 10.59 -5.14 7.98
CA GLY A 74 10.90 -6.28 8.85
C GLY A 74 12.01 -7.20 8.30
N ALA A 75 12.15 -7.30 6.98
CA ALA A 75 13.21 -8.06 6.33
C ALA A 75 14.59 -7.40 6.43
N LEU A 76 14.66 -6.10 6.75
CA LEU A 76 15.92 -5.40 6.97
C LEU A 76 16.47 -5.77 8.35
N GLY A 77 17.29 -6.83 8.40
CA GLY A 77 17.75 -7.48 9.64
C GLY A 77 18.43 -6.58 10.69
N GLY A 78 18.90 -5.39 10.32
CA GLY A 78 19.49 -4.42 11.25
C GLY A 78 18.47 -3.57 12.04
N LEU A 79 17.23 -3.46 11.58
CA LEU A 79 16.23 -2.52 12.13
C LEU A 79 15.43 -3.10 13.31
N GLY A 80 15.53 -4.41 13.55
CA GLY A 80 14.84 -5.08 14.66
C GLY A 80 15.25 -4.62 16.06
N ARG A 81 16.42 -3.98 16.22
CA ARG A 81 16.93 -3.50 17.52
C ARG A 81 16.36 -2.15 17.95
N SER A 82 15.91 -1.30 17.03
CA SER A 82 15.41 0.04 17.35
C SER A 82 14.06 0.34 16.70
N ARG A 83 13.02 0.47 17.54
CA ARG A 83 11.67 0.84 17.09
C ARG A 83 11.63 2.21 16.42
N ALA A 84 12.48 3.15 16.85
CA ALA A 84 12.55 4.48 16.25
C ALA A 84 13.14 4.42 14.84
N ALA A 85 14.26 3.70 14.66
CA ALA A 85 14.87 3.54 13.34
C ALA A 85 13.93 2.83 12.36
N SER A 86 13.21 1.79 12.81
CA SER A 86 12.21 1.10 12.00
C SER A 86 11.09 2.04 11.52
N ARG A 87 10.60 2.94 12.39
CA ARG A 87 9.60 3.95 12.01
C ARG A 87 10.14 4.98 11.00
N VAL A 88 11.38 5.44 11.18
CA VAL A 88 12.00 6.39 10.25
C VAL A 88 12.15 5.76 8.87
N VAL A 89 12.69 4.54 8.80
CA VAL A 89 12.86 3.81 7.54
C VAL A 89 11.51 3.53 6.88
N PHE A 90 10.50 3.13 7.67
CA PHE A 90 9.14 2.96 7.16
C PHE A 90 8.57 4.25 6.56
N GLY A 91 8.77 5.39 7.24
CA GLY A 91 8.36 6.69 6.74
C GLY A 91 9.05 7.09 5.44
N LEU A 92 10.38 6.91 5.37
CA LEU A 92 11.16 7.19 4.17
C LEU A 92 10.74 6.31 3.00
N LEU A 93 10.53 5.01 3.23
CA LEU A 93 10.04 4.09 2.21
C LEU A 93 8.62 4.45 1.76
N THR A 94 7.76 4.89 2.69
CA THR A 94 6.40 5.34 2.36
C THR A 94 6.45 6.56 1.44
N LEU A 95 7.27 7.56 1.78
CA LEU A 95 7.48 8.76 0.96
C LEU A 95 8.04 8.40 -0.41
N ALA A 96 9.11 7.62 -0.45
CA ALA A 96 9.79 7.23 -1.67
C ALA A 96 8.89 6.40 -2.59
N LEU A 97 8.15 5.44 -2.03
CA LEU A 97 7.21 4.61 -2.79
C LEU A 97 6.10 5.48 -3.39
N SER A 98 5.46 6.34 -2.59
CA SER A 98 4.37 7.18 -3.08
C SER A 98 4.84 8.16 -4.15
N ALA A 99 6.00 8.79 -3.95
CA ALA A 99 6.62 9.66 -4.93
C ALA A 99 6.95 8.92 -6.24
N SER A 100 7.51 7.70 -6.13
CA SER A 100 7.87 6.88 -7.29
C SER A 100 6.63 6.42 -8.07
N LEU A 101 5.59 5.96 -7.39
CA LEU A 101 4.35 5.53 -8.02
C LEU A 101 3.62 6.69 -8.70
N THR A 102 3.56 7.86 -8.07
CA THR A 102 3.02 9.07 -8.71
C THR A 102 3.89 9.50 -9.89
N GLY A 103 5.22 9.49 -9.76
CA GLY A 103 6.15 9.79 -10.85
C GLY A 103 5.97 8.85 -12.05
N LEU A 104 5.80 7.54 -11.81
CA LEU A 104 5.51 6.55 -12.85
C LEU A 104 4.16 6.82 -13.54
N GLY A 105 3.14 7.25 -12.80
CA GLY A 105 1.85 7.65 -13.38
C GLY A 105 1.94 8.96 -14.18
N LEU A 106 2.80 9.89 -13.78
CA LEU A 106 3.02 11.18 -14.48
C LEU A 106 3.96 11.05 -15.69
N ALA A 107 4.86 10.06 -15.70
CA ALA A 107 5.79 9.82 -16.80
C ALA A 107 5.12 9.69 -18.18
N PRO A 108 4.08 8.86 -18.39
CA PRO A 108 3.41 8.77 -19.68
C PRO A 108 2.71 10.08 -20.08
N ILE A 109 2.20 10.86 -19.11
CA ILE A 109 1.59 12.16 -19.35
C ILE A 109 2.64 13.15 -19.85
N GLY A 110 3.77 13.24 -19.15
CA GLY A 110 4.89 14.08 -19.55
C GLY A 110 5.44 13.70 -20.92
N LEU A 111 5.62 12.40 -21.18
CA LEU A 111 6.11 11.88 -22.46
C LEU A 111 5.12 12.18 -23.60
N ALA A 112 3.83 11.88 -23.42
CA ALA A 112 2.79 12.18 -24.41
C ALA A 112 2.77 13.68 -24.75
N THR A 113 2.82 14.54 -23.73
CA THR A 113 2.83 15.99 -23.89
C THR A 113 4.06 16.49 -24.68
N LEU A 114 5.24 15.91 -24.41
CA LEU A 114 6.46 16.30 -25.12
C LEU A 114 6.48 15.80 -26.56
N LEU A 115 5.96 14.61 -26.83
CA LEU A 115 5.90 14.01 -28.16
C LEU A 115 4.80 14.61 -29.04
N MET A 116 3.72 15.10 -28.46
CA MET A 116 2.65 15.77 -29.20
C MET A 116 3.14 17.12 -29.75
N ARG A 117 2.98 17.29 -31.06
CA ARG A 117 3.32 18.55 -31.75
C ARG A 117 2.28 19.64 -31.44
N TYR A 118 1.01 19.25 -31.35
CA TYR A 118 -0.11 20.11 -31.00
C TYR A 118 -0.94 19.46 -29.90
N ILE A 119 -1.44 20.28 -28.96
CA ILE A 119 -2.29 19.87 -27.86
C ILE A 119 -3.47 20.84 -27.88
N ASP A 120 -4.66 20.32 -28.15
CA ASP A 120 -5.89 21.09 -28.08
C ASP A 120 -6.37 21.25 -26.62
N PRO A 121 -7.27 22.19 -26.32
CA PRO A 121 -7.76 22.42 -24.96
C PRO A 121 -8.42 21.20 -24.30
N PHE A 122 -9.10 20.32 -25.06
CA PHE A 122 -9.72 19.12 -24.50
C PHE A 122 -8.67 18.08 -24.10
N SER A 123 -7.67 17.85 -24.97
CA SER A 123 -6.53 16.99 -24.66
C SER A 123 -5.75 17.52 -23.46
N ALA A 124 -5.53 18.83 -23.38
CA ALA A 124 -4.87 19.46 -22.23
C ALA A 124 -5.65 19.22 -20.92
N LEU A 125 -6.97 19.37 -20.94
CA LEU A 125 -7.82 19.09 -19.78
C LEU A 125 -7.76 17.61 -19.37
N ALA A 126 -7.78 16.69 -20.34
CA ALA A 126 -7.63 15.26 -20.08
C ALA A 126 -6.26 14.92 -19.45
N LEU A 127 -5.18 15.56 -19.91
CA LEU A 127 -3.84 15.39 -19.34
C LEU A 127 -3.76 15.92 -17.90
N ILE A 128 -4.42 17.04 -17.57
CA ILE A 128 -4.53 17.55 -16.20
C ILE A 128 -5.30 16.56 -15.32
N MET A 129 -6.46 16.08 -15.78
CA MET A 129 -7.24 15.09 -15.03
C MET A 129 -6.43 13.82 -14.80
N GLY A 130 -5.68 13.37 -15.80
CA GLY A 130 -4.74 12.25 -15.69
C GLY A 130 -3.64 12.50 -14.66
N ALA A 131 -3.11 13.73 -14.57
CA ALA A 131 -2.06 14.08 -13.62
C ALA A 131 -2.59 14.06 -12.18
N VAL A 132 -3.80 14.58 -11.96
CA VAL A 132 -4.51 14.49 -10.67
C VAL A 132 -4.81 13.04 -10.31
N TRP A 133 -5.22 12.23 -11.30
CA TRP A 133 -5.43 10.80 -11.11
C TRP A 133 -4.14 10.08 -10.70
N ALA A 134 -3.01 10.37 -11.34
CA ALA A 134 -1.70 9.79 -11.00
C ALA A 134 -1.26 10.15 -9.57
N TRP A 135 -1.56 11.37 -9.11
CA TRP A 135 -1.36 11.76 -7.72
C TRP A 135 -2.18 10.88 -6.76
N GLY A 136 -3.49 10.76 -7.01
CA GLY A 136 -4.38 9.94 -6.17
C GLY A 136 -4.01 8.46 -6.19
N LEU A 137 -3.64 7.93 -7.35
CA LEU A 137 -3.22 6.55 -7.54
C LEU A 137 -1.98 6.21 -6.72
N GLY A 138 -0.94 7.06 -6.74
CA GLY A 138 0.29 6.82 -5.98
C GLY A 138 0.04 6.78 -4.46
N ALA A 139 -0.77 7.72 -3.94
CA ALA A 139 -1.14 7.73 -2.53
C ALA A 139 -2.00 6.52 -2.16
N TRP A 140 -2.96 6.14 -3.01
CA TRP A 140 -3.85 5.00 -2.79
C TRP A 140 -3.12 3.65 -2.83
N LEU A 141 -2.22 3.44 -3.79
CA LEU A 141 -1.41 2.23 -3.88
C LEU A 141 -0.46 2.10 -2.68
N THR A 142 0.12 3.21 -2.22
CA THR A 142 0.97 3.22 -1.01
C THR A 142 0.16 2.93 0.26
N TYR A 143 -1.08 3.43 0.35
CA TYR A 143 -2.02 3.05 1.41
C TYR A 143 -2.35 1.54 1.37
N LYS A 144 -2.60 1.00 0.18
CA LYS A 144 -2.83 -0.44 -0.02
C LYS A 144 -1.60 -1.28 0.36
N ALA A 145 -0.39 -0.74 0.18
CA ALA A 145 0.86 -1.37 0.59
C ALA A 145 1.13 -1.33 2.10
N GLY A 146 0.24 -0.76 2.92
CA GLY A 146 0.31 -0.84 4.38
C GLY A 146 0.56 0.49 5.10
N ALA A 147 0.70 1.62 4.39
CA ALA A 147 0.85 2.95 4.98
C ALA A 147 -0.47 3.49 5.54
N ARG A 148 -0.95 2.96 6.68
CA ARG A 148 -2.22 3.33 7.33
C ARG A 148 -2.04 4.34 8.48
N GLY A 149 -3.13 5.02 8.86
CA GLY A 149 -3.10 5.98 9.97
C GLY A 149 -2.24 7.21 9.64
N GLY A 150 -1.36 7.64 10.55
CA GLY A 150 -0.48 8.80 10.29
C GLY A 150 0.44 8.65 9.06
N TRP A 151 0.68 7.43 8.60
CA TRP A 151 1.49 7.15 7.41
C TRP A 151 0.76 7.48 6.09
N THR A 152 -0.57 7.59 6.09
CA THR A 152 -1.31 8.03 4.89
C THR A 152 -0.98 9.47 4.53
N LEU A 153 -0.76 10.32 5.54
CA LEU A 153 -0.34 11.70 5.34
C LEU A 153 1.05 11.74 4.69
N LEU A 154 1.96 10.86 5.10
CA LEU A 154 3.27 10.73 4.48
C LEU A 154 3.19 10.22 3.04
N ALA A 155 2.29 9.27 2.74
CA ALA A 155 2.03 8.86 1.36
C ALA A 155 1.51 10.03 0.52
N ALA A 156 0.51 10.77 1.02
CA ALA A 156 -0.01 11.95 0.36
C ALA A 156 1.08 13.03 0.15
N LEU A 157 1.98 13.23 1.12
CA LEU A 157 3.12 14.13 0.98
C LEU A 157 4.09 13.67 -0.11
N GLY A 158 4.41 12.37 -0.18
CA GLY A 158 5.29 11.82 -1.21
C GLY A 158 4.71 11.99 -2.62
N SER A 159 3.43 11.66 -2.79
CA SER A 159 2.72 11.90 -4.04
C SER A 159 2.64 13.38 -4.39
N SER A 160 2.40 14.24 -3.40
CA SER A 160 2.35 15.69 -3.59
C SER A 160 3.70 16.24 -4.01
N ALA A 161 4.81 15.76 -3.45
CA ALA A 161 6.16 16.17 -3.83
C ALA A 161 6.48 15.82 -5.30
N ALA A 162 6.13 14.60 -5.74
CA ALA A 162 6.31 14.21 -7.14
C ALA A 162 5.40 15.00 -8.09
N PHE A 163 4.15 15.25 -7.70
CA PHE A 163 3.23 16.08 -8.46
C PHE A 163 3.74 17.52 -8.56
N TRP A 164 4.24 18.08 -7.46
CA TRP A 164 4.87 19.41 -7.45
C TRP A 164 6.03 19.47 -8.42
N ALA A 165 6.94 18.48 -8.39
CA ALA A 165 8.04 18.42 -9.34
C ALA A 165 7.56 18.42 -10.80
N PHE A 166 6.44 17.77 -11.10
CA PHE A 166 5.83 17.79 -12.43
C PHE A 166 5.31 19.19 -12.83
N LEU A 167 4.75 19.97 -11.91
CA LEU A 167 4.30 21.34 -12.18
C LEU A 167 5.43 22.25 -12.66
N TRP A 168 6.67 21.99 -12.25
CA TRP A 168 7.86 22.74 -12.68
C TRP A 168 8.43 22.25 -14.03
N THR A 169 7.82 21.26 -14.68
CA THR A 169 8.32 20.74 -15.95
C THR A 169 7.81 21.52 -17.15
N ARG A 170 8.60 21.46 -18.25
CA ARG A 170 8.18 22.00 -19.56
C ARG A 170 6.92 21.32 -20.11
N ALA A 171 6.66 20.07 -19.73
CA ALA A 171 5.44 19.38 -20.12
C ALA A 171 4.22 20.08 -19.53
N PHE A 172 4.22 20.35 -18.22
CA PHE A 172 3.11 21.06 -17.59
C PHE A 172 2.88 22.46 -18.17
N ALA A 173 3.97 23.22 -18.42
CA ALA A 173 3.86 24.53 -19.08
C ALA A 173 3.11 24.44 -20.43
N ARG A 174 3.45 23.46 -21.30
CA ARG A 174 2.75 23.26 -22.58
C ARG A 174 1.27 22.92 -22.43
N ILE A 175 0.90 22.15 -21.40
CA ILE A 175 -0.50 21.83 -21.10
C ILE A 175 -1.27 23.10 -20.71
N VAL A 176 -0.67 23.95 -19.86
CA VAL A 176 -1.27 25.22 -19.45
C VAL A 176 -1.39 26.18 -20.63
N ASP A 177 -0.37 26.29 -21.48
CA ASP A 177 -0.41 27.13 -22.67
C ASP A 177 -1.53 26.70 -23.63
N ALA A 178 -1.73 25.39 -23.81
CA ALA A 178 -2.80 24.83 -24.64
C ALA A 178 -4.20 25.18 -24.11
N LEU A 179 -4.40 25.30 -22.79
CA LEU A 179 -5.68 25.68 -22.19
C LEU A 179 -6.02 27.16 -22.38
N HIS A 180 -5.02 28.02 -22.55
CA HIS A 180 -5.21 29.45 -22.78
C HIS A 180 -5.42 29.78 -24.26
N GLN A 181 -5.23 28.82 -25.16
CA GLN A 181 -5.54 29.03 -26.58
C GLN A 181 -7.06 29.11 -26.77
N PRO A 182 -7.56 30.16 -27.46
CA PRO A 182 -8.99 30.29 -27.71
C PRO A 182 -9.49 29.07 -28.49
N LEU A 183 -10.67 28.55 -28.10
CA LEU A 183 -11.34 27.37 -28.67
C LEU A 183 -11.69 27.48 -30.18
N GLY A 184 -11.14 28.45 -30.92
CA GLY A 184 -11.51 28.73 -32.31
C GLY A 184 -10.50 29.58 -33.08
N GLY A 185 -9.24 29.15 -33.17
CA GLY A 185 -8.22 29.89 -33.93
C GLY A 185 -7.16 29.03 -34.61
N GLY A 186 -7.53 28.25 -35.65
CA GLY A 186 -6.54 27.63 -36.53
C GLY A 186 -7.07 26.55 -37.48
N GLY A 187 -7.49 26.95 -38.69
CA GLY A 187 -7.72 26.09 -39.87
C GLY A 187 -9.16 25.58 -40.00
N GLY A 188 -10.03 26.13 -40.84
CA GLY A 188 -9.77 26.28 -42.27
C GLY A 188 -9.65 24.90 -42.91
N TRP A 189 -10.77 24.19 -43.06
CA TRP A 189 -10.84 23.05 -43.98
C TRP A 189 -10.73 23.60 -45.40
N GLY A 190 -9.50 23.82 -45.84
CA GLY A 190 -9.16 23.96 -47.24
C GLY A 190 -8.84 22.57 -47.80
N PHE A 191 -9.90 21.86 -48.17
CA PHE A 191 -9.90 20.84 -49.22
C PHE A 191 -11.09 21.12 -50.12
#